data_AF-A0A7C4AMA7-F1
#
_entry.id   AF-A0A7C4AMA7-F1
#
_cell.length_a   1.000
_cell.length_b   1.000
_cell.length_c   1.000
_cell.angle_alpha   90.00
_cell.angle_beta   90.00
_cell.angle_gamma   90.00
#
_symmetry.space_group_name_H-M   'P 1'
#
loop_
_entity.id
_entity.type
_entity.pdbx_description
1 polymer ?
#
loop_
_entity_poly.entity_id
_entity_poly.type
_entity_poly.pdbx_seq_one_letter_code
_entity_poly.pdbx_strand_id
1 'polypeptide(L)' 'MNYIVQKFGGTSLGTAERMRSVAAIVQKSIKDNRVILVLSAMSSYVKS' A
#
# COMPACT_ATOMS: atom_id res chain seq x y z
N MET A 1 4.09 -11.05 -17.92
CA MET A 1 2.99 -10.65 -17.02
C MET A 1 2.99 -11.63 -15.85
N ASN A 2 3.41 -11.19 -14.66
CA ASN A 2 3.64 -12.06 -13.49
C ASN A 2 2.62 -11.78 -12.39
N TYR A 3 2.41 -12.73 -11.48
CA TYR A 3 1.69 -12.48 -10.22
C TYR A 3 2.70 -12.01 -9.17
N ILE A 4 2.42 -10.86 -8.55
CA ILE A 4 3.27 -10.34 -7.47
C ILE A 4 2.42 -9.99 -6.25
N VAL A 5 2.95 -10.27 -5.07
CA VAL A 5 2.34 -9.87 -3.81
C VAL A 5 3.06 -8.63 -3.29
N GLN A 6 2.31 -7.58 -2.99
CA GLN A 6 2.83 -6.37 -2.37
C GLN A 6 2.19 -6.19 -0.99
N LYS A 7 3.02 -6.10 0.05
CA LYS A 7 2.56 -5.91 1.43
C LYS A 7 2.94 -4.52 1.94
N PHE A 8 1.97 -3.80 2.47
CA PHE A 8 2.19 -2.51 3.14
C PHE A 8 1.74 -2.60 4.60
N GLY A 9 2.61 -2.19 5.53
CA GLY A 9 2.30 -2.17 6.95
C GLY A 9 1.48 -0.94 7.37
N GLY A 10 0.99 -0.94 8.61
CA GLY A 10 0.16 0.16 9.12
C GLY A 10 0.85 1.52 9.14
N THR A 11 2.17 1.55 9.35
CA THR A 11 2.97 2.78 9.26
C THR A 11 3.02 3.33 7.84
N SER A 12 3.07 2.47 6.81
CA SER A 12 3.03 2.87 5.39
C SER A 12 1.68 3.47 4.99
N LEU A 13 0.64 3.33 5.81
CA LEU A 13 -0.73 3.76 5.52
C LEU A 13 -1.26 4.79 6.54
N GLY A 14 -0.47 5.19 7.52
CA GLY A 14 -1.00 5.92 8.68
C GLY A 14 -1.45 7.37 8.42
N THR A 15 -1.18 7.93 7.23
CA THR A 15 -1.76 9.22 6.80
C THR A 15 -2.31 9.13 5.38
N ALA A 16 -3.23 10.03 5.02
CA ALA A 16 -3.79 10.09 3.67
C ALA A 16 -2.71 10.32 2.60
N GLU A 17 -1.67 11.10 2.91
CA GLU A 17 -0.53 11.30 2.01
C GLU A 17 0.22 10.00 1.75
N ARG A 18 0.53 9.23 2.79
CA ARG A 18 1.22 7.94 2.65
C ARG A 18 0.39 6.94 1.87
N MET A 19 -0.94 6.92 2.07
CA MET A 19 -1.84 6.11 1.25
C MET A 19 -1.79 6.49 -0.23
N ARG A 20 -1.76 7.79 -0.56
CA ARG A 20 -1.61 8.25 -1.96
C ARG A 20 -0.27 7.81 -2.56
N SER A 21 0.83 7.88 -1.80
CA SER A 21 2.13 7.37 -2.25
C SER A 21 2.10 5.87 -2.53
N VAL A 22 1.47 5.08 -1.64
CA VAL A 22 1.28 3.63 -1.87
C VAL A 22 0.44 3.37 -3.11
N ALA A 23 -0.66 4.10 -3.31
CA ALA A 23 -1.49 3.96 -4.51
C ALA A 23 -0.72 4.25 -5.81
N ALA A 24 0.17 5.24 -5.80
CA ALA A 24 1.02 5.55 -6.95
C ALA A 24 2.04 4.42 -7.27
N ILE A 25 2.55 3.73 -6.25
CA ILE A 25 3.42 2.56 -6.42
C ILE A 25 2.62 1.41 -7.07
N VAL A 26 1.44 1.09 -6.52
CA VAL A 26 0.60 0.01 -7.05
C VAL A 26 0.18 0.30 -8.49
N GLN A 27 -0.21 1.54 -8.81
CA GLN A 27 -0.55 1.96 -10.19
C GLN A 27 0.57 1.73 -11.19
N LYS A 28 1.82 1.91 -10.79
CA LYS A 28 2.96 1.57 -11.66
C LYS A 28 3.09 0.07 -11.83
N SER A 29 2.92 -0.70 -10.76
CA SER A 29 3.10 -2.16 -10.78
C SER A 29 2.03 -2.92 -11.58
N ILE A 30 0.78 -2.44 -11.57
CA ILE A 30 -0.32 -3.10 -12.31
C ILE A 30 -0.20 -3.00 -13.83
N LYS A 31 0.69 -2.13 -14.35
CA LYS A 31 0.93 -2.01 -15.80
C LYS A 31 1.56 -3.27 -16.38
N ASP A 32 2.45 -3.91 -15.61
CA ASP A 32 3.25 -5.04 -16.07
C ASP A 32 2.92 -6.37 -15.34
N ASN A 33 2.18 -6.28 -14.23
CA ASN A 33 1.94 -7.41 -13.31
C ASN A 33 0.49 -7.50 -12.84
N ARG A 34 0.07 -8.72 -12.48
CA ARG A 34 -1.16 -8.95 -11.71
C ARG A 34 -0.81 -8.85 -10.22
N VAL A 35 -1.26 -7.79 -9.57
CA VAL A 35 -0.87 -7.46 -8.20
C VAL A 35 -1.90 -7.97 -7.19
N ILE A 36 -1.44 -8.69 -6.17
CA ILE A 36 -2.21 -9.01 -4.96
C ILE A 36 -1.70 -8.11 -3.84
N LEU A 37 -2.59 -7.30 -3.27
CA LEU A 37 -2.24 -6.29 -2.27
C LEU A 37 -2.66 -6.76 -0.86
N VAL A 38 -1.72 -6.78 0.07
CA VAL A 38 -1.96 -7.13 1.48
C VAL A 38 -1.68 -5.92 2.36
N LEU A 39 -2.69 -5.45 3.09
CA LEU A 39 -2.60 -4.27 3.94
C LEU A 39 -2.83 -4.64 5.40
N SER A 40 -2.06 -4.05 6.30
CA SER A 40 -2.40 -4.02 7.73
C SER A 40 -3.34 -2.84 8.03
N ALA A 41 -4.03 -2.88 9.18
CA ALA A 41 -4.74 -1.70 9.69
C ALA A 41 -3.77 -0.50 9.81
N MET A 42 -4.27 0.70 9.53
CA MET A 42 -3.45 1.91 9.60
C MET A 42 -3.02 2.19 11.04
N SER A 43 -1.75 2.56 11.22
CA SER A 43 -1.25 2.95 12.54
C SER A 43 -1.94 4.25 12.97
N SER A 44 -2.60 4.26 14.12
CA SER A 44 -3.10 5.52 14.70
C SER A 44 -1.92 6.39 15.10
N TYR A 45 -1.90 7.64 14.62
CA TYR A 45 -1.03 8.68 15.15
C TYR A 45 -1.71 9.55 16.19
N VAL A 46 -3.01 9.31 16.47
CA VAL A 46 -3.71 9.90 17.59
C VAL A 46 -3.43 9.01 18.80
N LYS A 47 -2.56 9.49 19.68
CA LYS A 47 -2.28 8.86 20.98
C LYS A 47 -3.50 9.11 21.87
N SER A 48 -4.16 8.03 22.30
CA SER A 48 -5.19 8.06 23.35
C SER A 48 -4.61 8.51 24.68
#